data_AF-A0A6H1ZUI7-F1
#
_entry.id   AF-A0A6H1ZUI7-F1
#
_cell.length_a   1.000
_cell.length_b   1.000
_cell.length_c   1.000
_cell.angle_alpha   90.00
_cell.angle_beta   90.00
_cell.angle_gamma   90.00
#
_symmetry.space_group_name_H-M   'P 1'
#
loop_
_entity.id
_entity.type
_entity.pdbx_description
1 polymer ?
#
loop_
_entity_poly.entity_id
_entity_poly.type
_entity_poly.pdbx_seq_one_letter_code
_entity_poly.pdbx_strand_id
1 'polypeptide(L)' 'MELNIKKLEAERIRLSLKKGEYSKLFDLSETAYGKMLRKKSTALSTINKIASVLNLDPKDLLTN' A
#
# COMPACT_ATOMS: atom_id res chain seq x y z
N MET A 1 4.08 13.29 -6.89
CA MET A 1 3.23 12.49 -5.99
C MET A 1 3.96 11.22 -5.65
N GLU A 2 4.35 11.07 -4.38
CA GLU A 2 4.93 9.84 -3.85
C GLU A 2 3.85 9.03 -3.12
N LEU A 3 4.11 7.75 -2.88
CA LEU A 3 3.28 6.88 -2.09
C LEU A 3 3.41 7.24 -0.60
N ASN A 4 2.29 7.44 0.08
CA ASN A 4 2.22 7.70 1.51
C ASN A 4 2.44 6.41 2.31
N ILE A 5 3.72 6.06 2.52
CA ILE A 5 4.12 4.86 3.26
C ILE A 5 3.60 4.87 4.70
N LYS A 6 3.52 6.05 5.33
CA LYS A 6 3.02 6.17 6.71
C LYS A 6 1.55 5.76 6.80
N LYS A 7 0.72 6.18 5.83
CA LYS A 7 -0.69 5.78 5.77
C LYS A 7 -0.83 4.27 5.55
N LEU A 8 -0.04 3.69 4.62
CA LEU A 8 -0.05 2.23 4.41
C LEU A 8 0.35 1.44 5.64
N GLU A 9 1.36 1.91 6.38
CA GLU A 9 1.81 1.26 7.61
C GLU A 9 0.78 1.41 8.74
N ALA A 10 0.09 2.55 8.82
CA ALA A 10 -1.00 2.76 9.77
C ALA A 10 -2.18 1.80 9.50
N GLU A 11 -2.56 1.61 8.23
CA GLU A 11 -3.60 0.64 7.86
C GLU A 11 -3.16 -0.80 8.14
N ARG A 12 -1.89 -1.15 7.86
CA ARG A 12 -1.33 -2.46 8.22
C ARG A 12 -1.45 -2.73 9.72
N ILE A 13 -1.09 -1.75 10.55
CA ILE A 13 -1.16 -1.84 12.02
C ILE A 13 -2.62 -1.94 12.48
N ARG A 14 -3.52 -1.13 11.91
CA ARG A 14 -4.97 -1.17 12.21
C ARG A 14 -5.56 -2.57 11.95
N LEU A 15 -5.12 -3.22 10.89
CA LEU A 15 -5.54 -4.58 10.53
C LEU A 15 -4.78 -5.68 11.29
N SER A 16 -3.77 -5.33 12.11
CA SER A 16 -2.93 -6.28 12.85
C SER A 16 -2.23 -7.32 11.98
N LEU A 17 -1.86 -6.95 10.74
CA LEU A 17 -1.26 -7.87 9.76
C LEU A 17 0.26 -7.74 9.71
N LYS A 18 0.99 -8.84 9.53
CA LYS A 18 2.43 -8.79 9.21
C LYS A 18 2.63 -8.26 7.79
N LYS A 19 3.84 -7.75 7.50
CA LYS A 19 4.15 -7.16 6.17
C LYS A 19 3.85 -8.11 5.00
N GLY A 20 4.21 -9.39 5.13
CA GLY A 20 3.93 -10.39 4.10
C GLY A 20 2.46 -10.81 4.00
N GLU A 21 1.67 -10.67 5.06
CA GLU A 21 0.22 -10.92 5.02
C GLU A 21 -0.50 -9.73 4.38
N TYR A 22 -0.07 -8.53 4.71
CA TYR A 22 -0.60 -7.29 4.16
C TYR A 22 -0.33 -7.16 2.66
N SER A 23 0.84 -7.60 2.16
CA SER A 23 1.11 -7.59 0.72
C SER A 23 0.16 -8.51 -0.06
N LYS A 24 -0.27 -9.62 0.54
CA LYS A 24 -1.18 -10.58 -0.09
C LYS A 24 -2.59 -10.02 -0.28
N LEU A 25 -3.04 -9.08 0.55
CA LEU A 25 -4.35 -8.42 0.36
C LEU A 25 -4.48 -7.72 -1.01
N PHE A 26 -3.36 -7.38 -1.63
CA PHE A 26 -3.32 -6.66 -2.91
C PHE A 26 -2.73 -7.50 -4.05
N ASP A 27 -2.61 -8.82 -3.86
CA ASP A 27 -1.88 -9.76 -4.72
C ASP A 27 -0.45 -9.31 -5.06
N LEU A 28 0.26 -8.76 -4.08
CA LEU A 28 1.67 -8.42 -4.22
C LEU A 28 2.54 -9.45 -3.49
N SER A 29 3.60 -9.88 -4.17
CA SER A 29 4.68 -10.62 -3.50
C SER A 29 5.36 -9.72 -2.46
N GLU A 30 5.90 -10.32 -1.40
CA GLU A 30 6.61 -9.58 -0.35
C GLU A 30 7.77 -8.76 -0.94
N THR A 31 8.46 -9.30 -1.95
CA THR A 31 9.52 -8.59 -2.67
C THR A 31 8.99 -7.37 -3.44
N ALA A 32 7.87 -7.50 -4.14
CA ALA A 32 7.27 -6.40 -4.89
C ALA A 32 6.77 -5.30 -3.94
N TYR A 33 6.11 -5.68 -2.85
CA TYR A 33 5.69 -4.77 -1.80
C TYR A 33 6.88 -4.06 -1.17
N GLY A 34 7.94 -4.78 -0.81
CA GLY A 34 9.18 -4.18 -0.29
C GLY A 34 9.85 -3.20 -1.26
N LYS A 35 9.85 -3.50 -2.57
CA LYS A 35 10.34 -2.57 -3.61
C LYS A 35 9.48 -1.31 -3.67
N MET A 36 8.15 -1.44 -3.63
CA MET A 36 7.21 -0.32 -3.62
C MET A 36 7.44 0.59 -2.40
N LEU A 37 7.57 0.01 -1.20
CA LEU A 37 7.83 0.78 0.02
C LEU A 37 9.15 1.56 -0.04
N ARG A 38 10.22 0.95 -0.57
CA ARG A 38 11.53 1.61 -0.71
C ARG A 38 11.52 2.73 -1.75
N LYS A 39 10.88 2.48 -2.90
CA LYS A 39 10.80 3.46 -4.00
C LYS A 39 9.77 4.56 -3.75
N LYS A 40 8.87 4.37 -2.78
CA LYS A 40 7.70 5.22 -2.53
C LYS A 40 6.91 5.50 -3.81
N SER A 41 6.84 4.51 -4.69
CA SER A 41 6.22 4.65 -6.00
C SER A 41 5.79 3.28 -6.52
N THR A 42 4.68 3.26 -7.25
CA THR A 42 4.11 2.08 -7.91
C THR A 42 3.16 2.53 -9.02
N ALA A 43 2.61 1.59 -9.77
CA ALA A 43 1.62 1.88 -10.81
C ALA A 43 0.30 2.40 -10.21
N LEU A 44 -0.38 3.28 -10.94
CA LEU A 44 -1.69 3.80 -10.55
C LEU A 44 -2.72 2.69 -10.36
N SER A 45 -2.66 1.63 -11.17
CA SER A 45 -3.51 0.44 -11.01
C SER A 45 -3.33 -0.23 -9.65
N THR A 46 -2.09 -0.32 -9.15
CA THR A 46 -1.79 -0.87 -7.82
C THR A 46 -2.33 0.03 -6.72
N ILE A 47 -2.19 1.36 -6.86
CA ILE A 47 -2.75 2.32 -5.89
C ILE A 47 -4.27 2.18 -5.83
N ASN A 48 -4.94 2.15 -6.98
CA ASN A 48 -6.40 1.98 -7.06
C ASN A 48 -6.86 0.65 -6.44
N LYS A 49 -6.10 -0.43 -6.66
CA LYS A 49 -6.37 -1.73 -6.04
C LYS A 49 -6.26 -1.67 -4.52
N ILE A 50 -5.18 -1.09 -4.00
CA ILE A 50 -4.98 -0.94 -2.56
C ILE A 50 -6.11 -0.10 -1.95
N ALA A 51 -6.43 1.03 -2.59
CA ALA A 51 -7.51 1.92 -2.16
C ALA A 51 -8.86 1.19 -2.12
N SER A 52 -9.17 0.41 -3.15
CA SER A 52 -10.39 -0.39 -3.22
C SER A 52 -10.47 -1.44 -2.11
N VAL A 53 -9.38 -2.18 -1.84
CA VAL A 53 -9.36 -3.22 -0.80
C VAL A 53 -9.45 -2.61 0.61
N LEU A 54 -8.86 -1.44 0.82
CA LEU A 54 -8.88 -0.74 2.10
C LEU A 54 -10.09 0.18 2.28
N ASN A 55 -10.94 0.32 1.25
CA ASN A 55 -12.05 1.26 1.20
C ASN A 55 -11.61 2.71 1.51
N LEU A 56 -10.56 3.17 0.83
CA LEU A 56 -9.97 4.51 0.93
C LEU A 56 -10.02 5.24 -0.42
N ASP A 57 -9.86 6.56 -0.41
CA ASP A 57 -9.59 7.31 -1.65
C ASP A 57 -8.13 7.04 -2.10
N PRO A 58 -7.87 6.73 -3.39
CA PRO A 58 -6.51 6.64 -3.92
C PRO A 58 -5.59 7.82 -3.57
N LYS A 59 -6.14 9.03 -3.44
CA LYS A 59 -5.40 10.23 -3.05
C LYS A 59 -4.88 10.17 -1.63
N ASP A 60 -5.57 9.50 -0.71
CA ASP A 60 -5.13 9.34 0.69
C ASP A 60 -3.86 8.48 0.78
N LEU A 61 -3.63 7.63 -0.23
CA LEU A 61 -2.43 6.81 -0.35
C LEU A 61 -1.27 7.57 -1.00
N LEU A 62 -1.46 8.81 -1.43
CA LEU A 62 -0.44 9.65 -2.04
C LEU A 62 -0.04 10.79 -1.08
N THR A 63 1.19 11.26 -1.21
CA THR A 63 1.62 12.52 -0.60
C THR A 63 1.42 13.65 -1.60
N ASN A 64 0.92 14.80 -1.13
CA ASN A 64 0.97 16.06 -1.86
C ASN A 64 2.42 16.47 -2.16
#